data_AF-A0A3D9AH44-F1
#
_entry.id   AF-A0A3D9AH44-F1
#
_cell.length_a   1.000
_cell.length_b   1.000
_cell.length_c   1.000
_cell.angle_alpha   90.00
_cell.angle_beta   90.00
_cell.angle_gamma   90.00
#
_symmetry.space_group_name_H-M   'P 1'
#
loop_
_entity.id
_entity.type
_entity.pdbx_description
1 polymer ?
#
loop_
_entity_poly.entity_id
_entity_poly.type
_entity_poly.pdbx_seq_one_letter_code
_entity_poly.pdbx_strand_id
1 'polypeptide(L)'
;MDFAKQKRTSKNRIVEYAINALKHLKSKDIRNFVLDKINNSKNLIDYLEILVSNYKSGDSALLSEIANKTNSEHKIEQLAGIYSEIYKANKTKECKEPLEILYNKMNCAIHRKGIVEILIENKVLSDKIKSEIKFDCDLETRKLTK
;
A
#
# COMPACT_ATOMS: atom_id res chain seq x y z
N MET A 1 13.48 15.05 -21.30
CA MET A 1 13.07 16.41 -20.89
C MET A 1 12.89 16.40 -19.38
N ASP A 2 13.88 16.93 -18.66
CA ASP A 2 13.80 17.09 -17.21
C ASP A 2 12.85 18.24 -16.88
N PHE A 3 11.72 17.93 -16.26
CA PHE A 3 10.93 18.95 -15.61
C PHE A 3 11.64 19.31 -14.30
N ALA A 4 12.19 20.52 -14.24
CA ALA A 4 12.69 21.11 -13.01
C ALA A 4 11.58 21.05 -11.94
N LYS A 5 11.72 20.14 -10.97
CA LYS A 5 10.82 20.09 -9.81
C LYS A 5 10.96 21.41 -9.08
N GLN A 6 9.85 22.12 -8.89
CA GLN A 6 9.79 23.36 -8.13
C GLN A 6 10.46 23.15 -6.76
N LYS A 7 11.38 24.05 -6.37
CA LYS A 7 12.06 23.99 -5.06
C LYS A 7 11.01 23.89 -3.95
N ARG A 8 11.15 22.90 -3.06
CA ARG A 8 10.28 22.74 -1.87
C ARG A 8 10.23 24.04 -1.07
N THR A 9 9.08 24.71 -1.05
CA THR A 9 8.84 25.93 -0.27
C THR A 9 8.33 25.59 1.13
N SER A 10 8.40 26.54 2.07
CA SER A 10 7.86 26.36 3.43
C SER A 10 6.35 26.04 3.43
N LYS A 11 5.58 26.66 2.52
CA LYS A 11 4.15 26.39 2.35
C LYS A 11 3.86 24.95 1.93
N ASN A 12 4.65 24.40 0.99
CA ASN A 12 4.49 23.02 0.55
C ASN A 12 4.77 22.03 1.69
N ARG A 13 5.76 22.34 2.56
CA ARG A 13 6.08 21.51 3.74
C ARG A 13 4.94 21.49 4.76
N ILE A 14 4.28 22.64 5.01
CA ILE A 14 3.14 22.69 5.95
C ILE A 14 2.01 21.78 5.45
N VAL A 15 1.73 21.80 4.15
CA VAL A 15 0.70 20.92 3.55
C VAL A 15 1.11 19.46 3.66
N GLU A 16 2.35 19.11 3.32
CA GLU A 16 2.87 17.73 3.45
C GLU A 16 2.75 17.23 4.91
N TYR A 17 3.14 18.05 5.89
CA TYR A 17 3.00 17.67 7.30
C TYR A 17 1.55 17.58 7.76
N ALA A 18 0.68 18.46 7.29
CA ALA A 18 -0.75 18.39 7.59
C ALA A 18 -1.36 17.09 7.06
N ILE A 19 -1.09 16.75 5.79
CA ILE A 19 -1.53 15.49 5.17
C ILE A 19 -0.99 14.28 5.95
N ASN A 20 0.30 14.29 6.28
CA ASN A 20 0.93 13.22 7.04
C ASN A 20 0.29 13.05 8.43
N ALA A 21 -0.10 14.13 9.10
CA ALA A 21 -0.78 14.05 10.38
C ALA A 21 -2.17 13.39 10.28
N LEU A 22 -2.88 13.57 9.15
CA LEU A 22 -4.22 13.00 8.95
C LEU A 22 -4.22 11.47 8.99
N LYS A 23 -3.10 10.80 8.67
CA LYS A 23 -3.03 9.34 8.71
C LYS A 23 -3.18 8.73 10.09
N HIS A 24 -3.01 9.54 11.14
CA HIS A 24 -3.17 9.15 12.54
C HIS A 24 -4.55 9.50 13.10
N LEU A 25 -5.42 10.14 12.32
CA LEU A 25 -6.73 10.63 12.75
C LEU A 25 -7.85 9.88 12.02
N LYS A 26 -8.81 9.37 12.79
CA LYS A 26 -10.01 8.72 12.25
C LYS A 26 -11.20 9.68 12.24
N SER A 27 -11.71 10.01 11.06
CA SER A 27 -12.91 10.86 10.91
C SER A 27 -13.62 10.60 9.59
N LYS A 28 -14.95 10.73 9.59
CA LYS A 28 -15.77 10.66 8.37
C LYS A 28 -15.35 11.73 7.35
N ASP A 29 -15.04 12.94 7.82
CA ASP A 29 -14.69 14.05 6.93
C ASP A 29 -13.29 13.85 6.33
N ILE A 30 -12.34 13.33 7.12
CA ILE A 30 -11.02 12.95 6.63
C ILE A 30 -11.13 11.86 5.57
N ARG A 31 -11.97 10.84 5.83
CA ARG A 31 -12.23 9.79 4.84
C ARG A 31 -12.80 10.36 3.54
N ASN A 32 -13.84 11.19 3.63
CA ASN A 32 -14.46 11.79 2.44
C ASN A 32 -13.44 12.63 1.65
N PHE A 33 -12.60 13.40 2.36
CA PHE A 33 -11.50 14.15 1.77
C PHE A 33 -10.52 13.25 1.00
N VAL A 34 -10.12 12.12 1.57
CA VAL A 34 -9.19 11.17 0.91
C VAL A 34 -9.79 10.57 -0.35
N LEU A 35 -11.06 10.13 -0.29
CA LEU A 35 -11.72 9.55 -1.45
C LEU A 35 -11.89 10.57 -2.59
N ASP A 36 -12.19 11.84 -2.26
CA ASP A 36 -12.15 12.93 -3.25
C ASP A 36 -10.74 13.08 -3.86
N LYS A 37 -9.70 13.12 -3.03
CA LYS A 37 -8.33 13.35 -3.49
C LYS A 37 -7.78 12.21 -4.33
N ILE A 38 -8.09 10.96 -4.01
CA ILE A 38 -7.67 9.79 -4.81
C ILE A 38 -8.23 9.89 -6.24
N ASN A 39 -9.47 10.36 -6.39
CA ASN A 39 -10.12 10.49 -7.70
C ASN A 39 -9.64 11.70 -8.50
N ASN A 40 -9.26 12.79 -7.83
CA ASN A 40 -9.06 14.10 -8.46
C ASN A 40 -7.60 14.59 -8.49
N SER A 41 -6.66 13.92 -7.81
CA SER A 41 -5.27 14.39 -7.66
C SER A 41 -4.29 13.71 -8.61
N LYS A 42 -3.30 14.48 -9.10
CA LYS A 42 -2.19 13.93 -9.90
C LYS A 42 -1.24 13.03 -9.12
N ASN A 43 -1.11 13.24 -7.80
CA ASN A 43 -0.29 12.41 -6.92
C ASN A 43 -1.17 11.75 -5.86
N LEU A 44 -1.69 10.56 -6.17
CA LEU A 44 -2.61 9.83 -5.29
C LEU A 44 -1.90 9.19 -4.07
N ILE A 45 -0.60 8.92 -4.18
CA ILE A 45 0.17 8.13 -3.21
C ILE A 45 0.18 8.82 -1.83
N ASP A 46 0.39 10.13 -1.80
CA ASP A 46 0.44 10.94 -0.57
C ASP A 46 -0.89 10.87 0.23
N TYR A 47 -2.02 10.63 -0.44
CA TYR A 47 -3.33 10.55 0.19
C TYR A 47 -3.71 9.15 0.62
N LEU A 48 -3.14 8.11 0.00
CA LEU A 48 -3.43 6.71 0.34
C LEU A 48 -3.02 6.37 1.77
N GLU A 49 -1.93 6.94 2.28
CA GLU A 49 -1.51 6.73 3.67
C GLU A 49 -2.59 7.10 4.69
N ILE A 50 -3.49 8.05 4.35
CA ILE A 50 -4.55 8.45 5.28
C ILE A 50 -5.56 7.31 5.51
N LEU A 51 -5.66 6.36 4.58
CA LEU A 51 -6.49 5.16 4.75
C LEU A 51 -5.98 4.26 5.88
N VAL A 52 -4.74 4.40 6.38
CA VAL A 52 -4.26 3.62 7.53
C VAL A 52 -5.22 3.71 8.73
N SER A 53 -5.74 4.91 9.04
CA SER A 53 -6.73 5.10 10.13
C SER A 53 -8.18 5.17 9.64
N ASN A 54 -8.41 5.22 8.33
CA ASN A 54 -9.72 5.53 7.73
C ASN A 54 -10.24 4.50 6.73
N TYR A 55 -9.55 3.37 6.57
CA TYR A 55 -9.96 2.24 5.76
C TYR A 55 -11.33 1.70 6.21
N LYS A 56 -12.14 1.28 5.24
CA LYS A 56 -13.39 0.55 5.46
C LYS A 56 -13.46 -0.65 4.53
N SER A 57 -14.21 -1.67 4.96
CA SER A 57 -14.57 -2.81 4.10
C SER A 57 -15.15 -2.31 2.78
N GLY A 58 -14.71 -2.92 1.68
CA GLY A 58 -14.98 -2.50 0.30
C GLY A 58 -13.90 -1.62 -0.32
N ASP A 59 -13.03 -0.98 0.46
CA ASP A 59 -11.93 -0.17 -0.08
C ASP A 59 -10.88 -1.01 -0.82
N SER A 60 -10.84 -2.32 -0.58
CA SER A 60 -9.95 -3.23 -1.32
C SER A 60 -10.13 -3.14 -2.82
N ALA A 61 -11.35 -2.92 -3.33
CA ALA A 61 -11.60 -2.78 -4.76
C ALA A 61 -10.86 -1.57 -5.36
N LEU A 62 -10.90 -0.43 -4.67
CA LEU A 62 -10.15 0.77 -5.04
C LEU A 62 -8.64 0.52 -5.02
N LEU A 63 -8.15 -0.16 -3.98
CA LEU A 63 -6.73 -0.49 -3.85
C LEU A 63 -6.28 -1.49 -4.93
N SER A 64 -7.09 -2.50 -5.26
CA SER A 64 -6.83 -3.43 -6.37
C SER A 64 -6.75 -2.70 -7.71
N GLU A 65 -7.65 -1.75 -7.96
CA GLU A 65 -7.65 -0.95 -9.18
C GLU A 65 -6.36 -0.11 -9.33
N ILE A 66 -5.95 0.57 -8.26
CA ILE A 66 -4.72 1.38 -8.23
C ILE A 66 -3.49 0.49 -8.43
N ALA A 67 -3.41 -0.64 -7.74
CA ALA A 67 -2.31 -1.59 -7.89
C ALA A 67 -2.23 -2.14 -9.33
N ASN A 68 -3.37 -2.46 -9.94
CA ASN A 68 -3.44 -2.96 -11.31
C ASN A 68 -2.97 -1.92 -12.34
N LYS A 69 -3.35 -0.65 -12.17
CA LYS A 69 -2.95 0.44 -13.08
C LYS A 69 -1.49 0.88 -12.91
N THR A 70 -0.84 0.52 -11.81
CA THR A 70 0.53 0.94 -11.52
C THR A 70 1.54 -0.05 -12.09
N ASN A 71 2.45 0.45 -12.94
CA ASN A 71 3.50 -0.35 -13.60
C ASN A 71 4.93 0.15 -13.33
N SER A 72 5.08 1.33 -12.75
CA SER A 72 6.40 1.85 -12.39
C SER A 72 6.90 1.12 -11.14
N GLU A 73 8.07 0.50 -11.22
CA GLU A 73 8.71 -0.23 -10.11
C GLU A 73 8.75 0.60 -8.83
N HIS A 74 9.24 1.84 -8.92
CA HIS A 74 9.29 2.76 -7.78
C HIS A 74 7.90 3.01 -7.15
N LYS A 75 6.85 3.15 -7.97
CA LYS A 75 5.49 3.34 -7.46
C LYS A 75 4.93 2.03 -6.87
N ILE A 76 5.26 0.89 -7.45
CA ILE A 76 4.87 -0.43 -6.92
C ILE A 76 5.47 -0.62 -5.52
N GLU A 77 6.74 -0.28 -5.31
CA GLU A 77 7.37 -0.34 -4.00
C GLU A 77 6.71 0.62 -2.99
N GLN A 78 6.38 1.85 -3.41
CA GLN A 78 5.64 2.78 -2.56
C GLN A 78 4.26 2.23 -2.16
N LEU A 79 3.50 1.69 -3.13
CA LEU A 79 2.21 1.07 -2.85
C LEU A 79 2.35 -0.14 -1.91
N ALA A 80 3.40 -0.95 -2.06
CA ALA A 80 3.66 -2.10 -1.21
C ALA A 80 3.84 -1.69 0.26
N GLY A 81 4.65 -0.65 0.51
CA GLY A 81 4.81 -0.09 1.85
C GLY A 81 3.49 0.43 2.41
N ILE A 82 2.78 1.26 1.65
CA ILE A 82 1.52 1.88 2.10
C ILE A 82 0.44 0.81 2.37
N TYR A 83 0.26 -0.16 1.47
CA TYR A 83 -0.77 -1.18 1.63
C TYR A 83 -0.44 -2.09 2.80
N SER A 84 0.85 -2.36 3.03
CA SER A 84 1.27 -3.10 4.21
C SER A 84 0.87 -2.38 5.50
N GLU A 85 1.08 -1.07 5.58
CA GLU A 85 0.66 -0.28 6.76
C GLU A 85 -0.87 -0.23 6.92
N ILE A 86 -1.61 -0.07 5.81
CA ILE A 86 -3.09 -0.12 5.83
C ILE A 86 -3.57 -1.45 6.41
N TYR A 87 -3.06 -2.59 5.93
CA TYR A 87 -3.55 -3.90 6.33
C TYR A 87 -2.97 -4.43 7.64
N LYS A 88 -1.83 -3.91 8.11
CA LYS A 88 -1.38 -4.10 9.50
C LYS A 88 -2.32 -3.40 10.48
N ALA A 89 -2.75 -2.18 10.17
CA ALA A 89 -3.69 -1.42 11.00
C ALA A 89 -5.14 -1.95 10.89
N ASN A 90 -5.51 -2.53 9.76
CA ASN A 90 -6.87 -2.98 9.45
C ASN A 90 -6.87 -4.45 9.02
N LYS A 91 -6.94 -5.37 9.99
CA LYS A 91 -7.02 -6.81 9.71
C LYS A 91 -8.33 -7.15 8.96
N THR A 92 -8.20 -7.62 7.74
CA THR A 92 -9.32 -8.01 6.87
C THR A 92 -8.86 -9.03 5.83
N LYS A 93 -9.75 -9.95 5.46
CA LYS A 93 -9.50 -10.89 4.35
C LYS A 93 -9.47 -10.21 2.99
N GLU A 94 -10.04 -9.01 2.90
CA GLU A 94 -10.05 -8.18 1.69
C GLU A 94 -8.64 -7.72 1.28
N CYS A 95 -7.63 -7.89 2.15
CA CYS A 95 -6.25 -7.59 1.81
C CYS A 95 -5.67 -8.49 0.72
N LYS A 96 -6.28 -9.66 0.49
CA LYS A 96 -5.74 -10.69 -0.41
C LYS A 96 -5.44 -10.15 -1.80
N GLU A 97 -6.48 -9.74 -2.52
CA GLU A 97 -6.36 -9.33 -3.92
C GLU A 97 -5.38 -8.16 -4.12
N PRO A 98 -5.50 -7.01 -3.42
CA PRO A 98 -4.59 -5.88 -3.66
C PRO A 98 -3.14 -6.21 -3.32
N LEU A 99 -2.89 -7.01 -2.28
CA LEU A 99 -1.54 -7.41 -1.90
C LEU A 99 -0.96 -8.44 -2.89
N GLU A 100 -1.74 -9.41 -3.35
CA GLU A 100 -1.27 -10.38 -4.35
C GLU A 100 -0.99 -9.72 -5.70
N ILE A 101 -1.76 -8.71 -6.11
CA ILE A 101 -1.46 -7.91 -7.32
C ILE A 101 -0.07 -7.28 -7.19
N LEU A 102 0.22 -6.62 -6.06
CA LEU A 102 1.52 -6.00 -5.83
C LEU A 102 2.63 -7.05 -5.76
N TYR A 103 2.43 -8.14 -5.02
CA TYR A 103 3.39 -9.24 -4.90
C TYR A 103 3.86 -9.73 -6.28
N ASN A 104 2.91 -9.96 -7.20
CA ASN A 104 3.23 -10.44 -8.56
C ASN A 104 3.95 -9.41 -9.44
N LYS A 105 3.98 -8.13 -9.04
CA LYS A 105 4.58 -7.02 -9.81
C LYS A 105 5.94 -6.57 -9.28
N MET A 106 6.38 -7.06 -8.12
CA MET A 106 7.59 -6.56 -7.46
C MET A 106 8.67 -7.63 -7.31
N ASN A 107 9.93 -7.18 -7.25
CA ASN A 107 11.09 -8.05 -7.01
C ASN A 107 11.74 -7.83 -5.63
N CYS A 108 11.34 -6.79 -4.89
CA CYS A 108 11.93 -6.44 -3.60
C CYS A 108 11.60 -7.49 -2.54
N ALA A 109 12.63 -8.18 -2.03
CA ALA A 109 12.47 -9.24 -1.02
C ALA A 109 11.83 -8.72 0.29
N ILE A 110 12.20 -7.51 0.73
CA ILE A 110 11.69 -6.92 1.97
C ILE A 110 10.17 -6.68 1.89
N HIS A 111 9.70 -6.07 0.80
CA HIS A 111 8.27 -5.82 0.60
C HIS A 111 7.48 -7.12 0.38
N ARG A 112 8.03 -8.09 -0.35
CA ARG A 112 7.42 -9.41 -0.52
C ARG A 112 7.23 -10.11 0.82
N LYS A 113 8.25 -10.12 1.67
CA LYS A 113 8.17 -10.69 3.01
C LYS A 113 7.01 -10.08 3.80
N GLY A 114 6.96 -8.74 3.87
CA GLY A 114 5.90 -8.03 4.59
C GLY A 114 4.50 -8.33 4.05
N ILE A 115 4.34 -8.45 2.73
CA ILE A 115 3.07 -8.87 2.12
C ILE A 115 2.69 -10.28 2.55
N VAL A 116 3.61 -11.24 2.48
CA VAL A 116 3.36 -12.64 2.83
C VAL A 116 2.96 -12.77 4.30
N GLU A 117 3.65 -12.06 5.20
CA GLU A 117 3.29 -12.01 6.63
C GLU A 117 1.84 -11.56 6.83
N ILE A 118 1.44 -10.46 6.19
CA ILE A 118 0.06 -9.93 6.29
C ILE A 118 -0.96 -10.94 5.73
N LEU A 119 -0.67 -11.59 4.59
CA LEU A 119 -1.56 -12.59 4.00
C LEU A 119 -1.73 -13.83 4.90
N ILE A 120 -0.65 -14.26 5.58
CA ILE A 120 -0.69 -15.37 6.55
C ILE A 120 -1.50 -14.96 7.78
N GLU A 121 -1.24 -13.79 8.35
CA GLU A 121 -1.95 -13.28 9.52
C GLU A 121 -3.46 -13.17 9.29
N ASN A 122 -3.86 -12.77 8.07
CA ASN A 122 -5.27 -12.68 7.67
C ASN A 122 -5.86 -14.02 7.18
N LYS A 123 -5.07 -15.11 7.16
CA LYS A 123 -5.45 -16.46 6.72
C LYS A 123 -5.97 -16.50 5.28
N VAL A 124 -5.32 -15.75 4.39
CA VAL A 124 -5.73 -15.60 2.98
C VAL A 124 -4.60 -15.86 1.96
N LEU A 125 -3.40 -16.22 2.42
CA LEU A 125 -2.28 -16.59 1.55
C LEU A 125 -2.71 -17.66 0.52
N SER A 126 -2.52 -17.36 -0.77
CA SER A 126 -2.80 -18.33 -1.83
C SER A 126 -1.78 -19.47 -1.88
N ASP A 127 -2.23 -20.62 -2.37
CA ASP A 127 -1.36 -21.78 -2.61
C ASP A 127 -0.27 -21.50 -3.64
N LYS A 128 -0.52 -20.58 -4.59
CA LYS A 128 0.47 -20.10 -5.55
C LYS A 128 1.66 -19.47 -4.83
N ILE A 129 1.42 -18.43 -4.03
CA ILE A 129 2.48 -17.74 -3.28
C ILE A 129 3.11 -18.70 -2.27
N LYS A 130 2.31 -19.51 -1.57
CA LYS A 130 2.81 -20.51 -0.62
C LYS A 130 3.81 -21.49 -1.26
N SER A 131 3.59 -21.86 -2.52
CA SER A 131 4.49 -22.76 -3.26
C SER A 131 5.74 -22.04 -3.76
N GLU A 132 5.60 -20.79 -4.20
CA GLU A 132 6.69 -19.96 -4.72
C GLU A 132 7.70 -19.56 -3.64
N ILE A 133 7.25 -19.11 -2.47
CA ILE A 133 8.14 -18.55 -1.44
C ILE A 133 9.12 -19.57 -0.84
N LYS A 134 8.91 -20.87 -1.08
CA LYS A 134 9.88 -21.93 -0.73
C LYS A 134 11.23 -21.72 -1.42
N PHE A 135 11.22 -21.00 -2.54
CA PHE A 135 12.38 -20.70 -3.38
C PHE A 135 12.77 -19.22 -3.34
N ASP A 136 12.25 -18.44 -2.39
CA ASP A 136 12.57 -17.00 -2.23
C ASP A 136 14.09 -16.78 -2.12
N CYS A 137 14.66 -15.66 -2.56
CA CYS A 137 16.08 -15.41 -2.33
C CYS A 137 16.39 -15.13 -0.84
N ASP A 138 15.42 -14.63 -0.07
CA ASP A 138 15.53 -14.39 1.36
C ASP A 138 15.16 -15.63 2.19
N LEU A 139 16.08 -16.07 3.04
CA LEU A 139 15.91 -17.27 3.87
C LEU A 139 14.80 -17.13 4.91
N GLU A 140 14.59 -15.92 5.45
CA GLU A 140 13.54 -15.68 6.44
C GLU A 140 12.15 -15.80 5.81
N THR A 141 11.98 -15.30 4.59
CA THR A 141 10.73 -15.44 3.83
C THR A 141 10.39 -16.89 3.55
N ARG A 142 11.38 -17.75 3.26
CA ARG A 142 11.17 -19.20 3.08
C ARG A 142 10.65 -19.90 4.34
N LYS A 143 10.94 -19.36 5.53
CA LYS A 143 10.52 -19.96 6.81
C LYS A 143 9.06 -19.66 7.16
N LEU A 144 8.43 -18.69 6.50
CA LEU A 144 7.05 -18.27 6.81
C LEU A 144 5.99 -19.33 6.53
N THR A 145 6.26 -20.33 5.67
CA THR A 145 5.29 -21.37 5.29
C THR A 145 5.76 -22.79 5.59
N LYS A 146 6.83 -22.94 6.38
CA LYS A 146 7.28 -24.22 6.93
C LYS A 146 6.49 -24.54 8.20
#